data_AF-A0A2T3A2M5-F1
#
_entry.id   AF-A0A2T3A2M5-F1
#
_cell.length_a   1.000
_cell.length_b   1.000
_cell.length_c   1.000
_cell.angle_alpha   90.00
_cell.angle_beta   90.00
_cell.angle_gamma   90.00
#
_symmetry.space_group_name_H-M   'P 1'
#
loop_
_entity.id
_entity.type
_entity.pdbx_description
1 polymer ?
#
loop_
_entity_poly.entity_id
_entity_poly.type
_entity_poly.pdbx_seq_one_letter_code
_entity_poly.pdbx_strand_id
1 'polypeptide(L)'
;MATTNQCLASLARLSLAAPPRPVLQSSIIPRFLAPAAIAQQTRHASGRQGGKKDVKKKRRQFKGYRVDRLEAMQQFSLCDAIRYSRAIEVGKNPTVVKYDLAVKLKTLKSGPSIKSRIRLPHPVRSDRRIGVICKENSALAIQARKAGAVAVGEESLFEIIRNGTMSFTSMICDQASADKLAKANLGRLLGPKGLMPSVRQKTITGNVLALLKEMAGQDNYREKDGVVRIAIGQLGFTPEMLADNVKAFVSAVKDDIVDLGDAGSSKEVHEVVLSTTNGTGFSLNGGFNPTEEDITPALLNSPM
;
A
#
# COMPACT_ATOMS: atom_id res chain seq x y z
N MET A 1 -25.52 11.52 -58.58
CA MET A 1 -26.15 12.58 -59.41
C MET A 1 -27.22 13.27 -58.58
N ALA A 2 -27.36 14.59 -58.76
CA ALA A 2 -28.13 15.61 -58.01
C ALA A 2 -27.52 16.05 -56.65
N THR A 3 -26.96 17.25 -56.37
CA THR A 3 -27.23 18.71 -56.65
C THR A 3 -28.55 19.19 -56.05
N THR A 4 -28.75 20.33 -55.37
CA THR A 4 -27.98 21.47 -54.80
C THR A 4 -29.00 22.31 -53.98
N ASN A 5 -28.53 23.09 -53.00
CA ASN A 5 -29.02 24.43 -52.54
C ASN A 5 -28.89 24.53 -51.00
N GLN A 6 -27.85 25.15 -50.46
CA GLN A 6 -27.61 26.60 -50.27
C GLN A 6 -28.55 27.27 -49.27
N CYS A 7 -27.96 27.73 -48.15
CA CYS A 7 -28.14 29.04 -47.48
C CYS A 7 -27.29 29.00 -46.18
N LEU A 8 -26.03 29.48 -46.20
CA LEU A 8 -25.57 30.85 -45.90
C LEU A 8 -25.96 31.41 -44.52
N ALA A 9 -24.95 31.46 -43.63
CA ALA A 9 -24.59 32.53 -42.68
C ALA A 9 -23.57 31.90 -41.69
N SER A 10 -22.25 31.98 -41.85
CA SER A 10 -21.34 33.14 -41.93
C SER A 10 -21.38 34.08 -40.71
N LEU A 11 -20.25 34.08 -40.00
CA LEU A 11 -19.67 35.17 -39.20
C LEU A 11 -20.29 35.55 -37.85
N ALA A 12 -19.71 34.97 -36.78
CA ALA A 12 -19.41 35.73 -35.56
C ALA A 12 -18.27 35.05 -34.76
N ARG A 13 -17.01 35.26 -35.19
CA ARG A 13 -15.85 35.17 -34.29
C ARG A 13 -15.79 36.47 -33.51
N LEU A 14 -16.28 36.47 -32.27
CA LEU A 14 -16.07 37.58 -31.34
C LEU A 14 -14.88 37.28 -30.43
N SER A 15 -13.78 37.94 -30.73
CA SER A 15 -12.58 38.08 -29.90
C SER A 15 -12.91 38.89 -28.64
N LEU A 16 -12.69 38.31 -27.46
CA LEU A 16 -12.73 39.03 -26.19
C LEU A 16 -11.45 39.88 -26.05
N ALA A 17 -11.58 41.19 -26.25
CA ALA A 17 -10.53 42.18 -25.95
C ALA A 17 -10.67 42.68 -24.49
N ALA A 18 -9.55 42.78 -23.77
CA ALA A 18 -9.48 43.26 -22.40
C ALA A 18 -9.64 44.81 -22.30
N PRO A 19 -10.22 45.36 -21.22
CA PRO A 19 -10.43 46.80 -21.09
C PRO A 19 -9.14 47.55 -20.69
N PRO A 20 -8.96 48.83 -21.11
CA PRO A 20 -7.81 49.64 -20.74
C PRO A 20 -7.92 50.25 -19.34
N ARG A 21 -6.77 50.43 -18.67
CA ARG A 21 -6.63 51.14 -17.38
C ARG A 21 -6.75 52.65 -17.57
N PRO A 22 -7.39 53.41 -16.66
CA PRO A 22 -7.41 54.86 -16.73
C PRO A 22 -6.09 55.48 -16.23
N VAL A 23 -5.61 56.47 -16.97
CA VAL A 23 -4.43 57.30 -16.69
C VAL A 23 -4.92 58.61 -16.08
N LEU A 24 -4.45 58.97 -14.88
CA LEU A 24 -4.75 60.28 -14.27
C LEU A 24 -3.78 61.33 -14.81
N GLN A 25 -4.31 62.29 -15.57
CA GLN A 25 -3.60 63.48 -16.02
C GLN A 25 -3.53 64.53 -14.91
N SER A 26 -2.36 65.16 -14.83
CA SER A 26 -2.01 66.30 -13.99
C SER A 26 -2.69 67.59 -14.48
N SER A 27 -3.38 68.31 -13.60
CA SER A 27 -3.53 69.76 -13.77
C SER A 27 -3.92 70.49 -12.47
N ILE A 28 -2.99 71.34 -12.03
CA ILE A 28 -3.19 72.75 -11.64
C ILE A 28 -3.93 73.03 -10.32
N ILE A 29 -3.12 73.42 -9.33
CA ILE A 29 -3.49 74.03 -8.05
C ILE A 29 -3.73 75.54 -8.25
N PRO A 30 -4.82 76.13 -7.73
CA PRO A 30 -4.84 77.54 -7.39
C PRO A 30 -4.40 77.76 -5.93
N ARG A 31 -3.39 78.61 -5.80
CA ARG A 31 -2.71 79.04 -4.58
C ARG A 31 -3.56 80.07 -3.83
N PHE A 32 -4.40 79.62 -2.91
CA PHE A 32 -4.77 80.45 -1.77
C PHE A 32 -4.64 79.60 -0.51
N LEU A 33 -3.78 80.08 0.40
CA LEU A 33 -3.49 79.57 1.75
C LEU A 33 -2.35 78.55 1.84
N ALA A 34 -1.14 79.09 1.80
CA ALA A 34 0.09 78.47 2.29
C ALA A 34 -0.01 78.14 3.81
N PRO A 35 0.88 77.28 4.35
CA PRO A 35 0.65 76.51 5.57
C PRO A 35 1.03 77.29 6.84
N ALA A 36 0.21 77.18 7.89
CA ALA A 36 0.56 77.57 9.24
C ALA A 36 0.61 76.33 10.15
N ALA A 37 1.75 76.16 10.81
CA ALA A 37 2.02 75.36 12.00
C ALA A 37 1.81 73.83 11.93
N ILE A 38 2.94 73.15 12.11
CA ILE A 38 3.07 71.74 12.46
C ILE A 38 2.41 71.53 13.83
N ALA A 39 1.22 70.95 13.84
CA ALA A 39 0.69 70.24 15.00
C ALA A 39 0.75 68.75 14.69
N GLN A 40 1.63 68.03 15.40
CA GLN A 40 1.66 66.57 15.37
C GLN A 40 0.34 66.04 15.94
N GLN A 41 -0.67 65.84 15.09
CA GLN A 41 -1.81 65.00 15.42
C GLN A 41 -1.34 63.56 15.42
N THR A 42 -1.13 63.01 16.62
CA THR A 42 -1.05 61.58 16.84
C THR A 42 -2.38 60.97 16.41
N ARG A 43 -2.41 60.40 15.20
CA ARG A 43 -3.52 59.58 14.74
C ARG A 43 -3.56 58.33 15.62
N HIS A 44 -4.38 58.35 16.66
CA HIS A 44 -4.83 57.12 17.30
C HIS A 44 -5.61 56.33 16.25
N ALA A 45 -4.98 55.29 15.69
CA ALA A 45 -5.64 54.33 14.85
C ALA A 45 -6.79 53.73 15.68
N SER A 46 -8.03 54.05 15.30
CA SER A 46 -9.20 53.33 15.80
C SER A 46 -9.01 51.87 15.44
N GLY A 47 -8.65 51.06 16.43
CA GLY A 47 -8.50 49.62 16.29
C GLY A 47 -9.81 49.07 15.77
N ARG A 48 -9.86 48.77 14.47
CA ARG A 48 -10.95 48.01 13.86
C ARG A 48 -10.93 46.68 14.60
N GLN A 49 -11.87 46.51 15.54
CA GLN A 49 -12.06 45.23 16.23
C GLN A 49 -12.19 44.18 15.14
N GLY A 50 -11.14 43.36 15.01
CA GLY A 50 -11.13 42.27 14.07
C GLY A 50 -12.36 41.44 14.38
N GLY A 51 -13.31 41.40 13.42
CA GLY A 51 -14.43 40.49 13.50
C GLY A 51 -13.87 39.12 13.88
N LYS A 52 -14.34 38.59 15.00
CA LYS A 52 -13.98 37.24 15.44
C LYS A 52 -14.23 36.33 14.25
N LYS A 53 -13.16 35.91 13.57
CA LYS A 53 -13.25 34.80 12.61
C LYS A 53 -13.83 33.67 13.42
N ASP A 54 -15.05 33.25 13.10
CA ASP A 54 -15.63 32.03 13.64
C ASP A 54 -14.59 30.93 13.43
N VAL A 55 -13.91 30.57 14.52
CA VAL A 55 -12.93 29.49 14.51
C VAL A 55 -13.78 28.25 14.29
N LYS A 56 -13.96 27.85 13.03
CA LYS A 56 -14.56 26.57 12.65
C LYS A 56 -13.86 25.52 13.51
N LYS A 57 -14.57 25.00 14.52
CA LYS A 57 -14.08 23.98 15.45
C LYS A 57 -13.49 22.87 14.60
N LYS A 58 -12.16 22.75 14.54
CA LYS A 58 -11.50 21.69 13.77
C LYS A 58 -12.08 20.37 14.28
N ARG A 59 -12.71 19.60 13.38
CA ARG A 59 -13.28 18.28 13.72
C ARG A 59 -12.17 17.46 14.40
N ARG A 60 -12.47 16.85 15.55
CA ARG A 60 -11.51 15.99 16.26
C ARG A 60 -11.07 14.87 15.32
N GLN A 61 -9.77 14.83 15.00
CA GLN A 61 -9.20 13.74 14.21
C GLN A 61 -8.60 12.71 15.17
N PHE A 62 -8.99 11.45 14.98
CA PHE A 62 -8.43 10.34 15.74
C PHE A 62 -7.05 9.97 15.22
N LYS A 63 -6.09 9.85 16.15
CA LYS A 63 -4.69 9.51 15.84
C LYS A 63 -4.53 8.02 15.48
N GLY A 64 -5.33 7.15 16.10
CA GLY A 64 -5.31 5.70 15.86
C GLY A 64 -6.33 5.25 14.82
N TYR A 65 -6.20 3.99 14.41
CA TYR A 65 -7.25 3.29 13.68
C TYR A 65 -8.43 2.97 14.61
N ARG A 66 -9.61 2.77 14.04
CA ARG A 66 -10.78 2.34 14.80
C ARG A 66 -10.55 0.89 15.22
N VAL A 67 -10.71 0.64 16.51
CA VAL A 67 -10.58 -0.67 17.11
C VAL A 67 -11.92 -0.97 17.77
N ASP A 68 -12.58 -2.01 17.29
CA ASP A 68 -13.84 -2.47 17.87
C ASP A 68 -13.56 -3.36 19.09
N ARG A 69 -14.54 -3.53 19.98
CA ARG A 69 -14.36 -4.31 21.21
C ARG A 69 -14.44 -5.80 20.89
N LEU A 70 -13.40 -6.56 21.24
CA LEU A 70 -13.33 -8.01 21.02
C LEU A 70 -14.42 -8.79 21.76
N GLU A 71 -14.82 -8.33 22.95
CA GLU A 71 -15.85 -8.97 23.78
C GLU A 71 -17.22 -9.05 23.10
N ALA A 72 -17.51 -8.12 22.19
CA ALA A 72 -18.77 -8.08 21.46
C ALA A 72 -18.75 -8.94 20.18
N MET A 73 -17.60 -9.51 19.81
CA MET A 73 -17.43 -10.29 18.60
C MET A 73 -17.44 -11.78 18.90
N GLN A 74 -18.24 -12.54 18.15
CA GLN A 74 -18.15 -13.99 18.19
C GLN A 74 -16.82 -14.44 17.59
N GLN A 75 -16.08 -15.24 18.35
CA GLN A 75 -14.80 -15.80 17.94
C GLN A 75 -14.94 -17.29 17.72
N PHE A 76 -14.19 -17.82 16.77
CA PHE A 76 -14.21 -19.22 16.37
C PHE A 76 -12.85 -19.86 16.62
N SER A 77 -12.86 -21.17 16.90
CA SER A 77 -11.65 -21.99 16.84
C SER A 77 -11.16 -22.09 15.40
N LEU A 78 -9.89 -22.47 15.21
CA LEU A 78 -9.35 -22.67 13.87
C LEU A 78 -10.09 -23.79 13.12
N CYS A 79 -10.38 -24.92 13.78
CA CYS A 79 -11.12 -26.02 13.16
C CYS A 79 -12.54 -25.62 12.75
N ASP A 80 -13.27 -24.87 13.61
CA ASP A 80 -14.62 -24.41 13.27
C ASP A 80 -14.59 -23.42 12.11
N ALA A 81 -13.63 -22.48 12.12
CA ALA A 81 -13.45 -21.53 11.01
C ALA A 81 -13.13 -22.24 9.68
N ILE A 82 -12.30 -23.28 9.69
CA ILE A 82 -12.01 -24.10 8.50
C ILE A 82 -13.28 -24.83 8.02
N ARG A 83 -14.06 -25.42 8.93
CA ARG A 83 -15.31 -26.12 8.60
C ARG A 83 -16.26 -25.20 7.85
N TYR A 84 -16.55 -24.01 8.40
CA TYR A 84 -17.44 -23.05 7.75
C TYR A 84 -16.86 -22.53 6.44
N SER A 85 -15.57 -22.21 6.41
CA SER A 85 -14.89 -21.74 5.20
C SER A 85 -14.99 -22.73 4.04
N ARG A 86 -14.82 -24.03 4.32
CA ARG A 86 -14.94 -25.09 3.31
C ARG A 86 -16.37 -25.30 2.84
N ALA A 87 -17.34 -25.19 3.75
CA ALA A 87 -18.75 -25.25 3.37
C ALA A 87 -19.13 -24.12 2.39
N ILE A 88 -18.55 -22.93 2.56
CA ILE A 88 -18.78 -21.79 1.66
C ILE A 88 -18.12 -22.01 0.29
N GLU A 89 -16.92 -22.60 0.27
CA GLU A 89 -16.12 -22.79 -0.94
C GLU A 89 -16.39 -24.13 -1.66
N VAL A 90 -17.53 -24.77 -1.39
CA VAL A 90 -17.91 -26.04 -2.00
C VAL A 90 -17.92 -25.96 -3.53
N GLY A 91 -17.36 -26.99 -4.18
CA GLY A 91 -17.27 -27.06 -5.64
C GLY A 91 -16.21 -26.15 -6.28
N LYS A 92 -15.39 -25.44 -5.48
CA LYS A 92 -14.23 -24.68 -6.00
C LYS A 92 -12.97 -25.55 -6.05
N ASN A 93 -12.04 -25.17 -6.92
CA ASN A 93 -10.77 -25.90 -7.03
C ASN A 93 -9.93 -25.69 -5.75
N PRO A 94 -9.57 -26.77 -5.04
CA PRO A 94 -8.92 -26.66 -3.74
C PRO A 94 -7.49 -26.11 -3.79
N THR A 95 -6.85 -26.15 -4.97
CA THR A 95 -5.50 -25.59 -5.19
C THR A 95 -5.53 -24.10 -5.51
N VAL A 96 -6.66 -23.59 -6.02
CA VAL A 96 -6.78 -22.18 -6.45
C VAL A 96 -7.25 -21.31 -5.29
N VAL A 97 -8.23 -21.79 -4.51
CA VAL A 97 -8.77 -21.06 -3.36
C VAL A 97 -7.76 -21.04 -2.21
N LYS A 98 -7.52 -19.84 -1.67
CA LYS A 98 -6.53 -19.61 -0.61
C LYS A 98 -7.20 -19.13 0.66
N TYR A 99 -6.58 -19.48 1.78
CA TYR A 99 -6.84 -18.90 3.07
C TYR A 99 -5.99 -17.65 3.24
N ASP A 100 -6.63 -16.51 3.44
CA ASP A 100 -6.01 -15.23 3.75
C ASP A 100 -6.19 -14.92 5.24
N LEU A 101 -5.09 -14.58 5.89
CA LEU A 101 -5.05 -14.19 7.28
C LEU A 101 -4.83 -12.68 7.39
N ALA A 102 -5.75 -11.99 8.07
CA ALA A 102 -5.68 -10.57 8.34
C ALA A 102 -5.42 -10.33 9.83
N VAL A 103 -4.22 -9.87 10.16
CA VAL A 103 -3.84 -9.50 11.52
C VAL A 103 -4.05 -8.00 11.67
N LYS A 104 -5.05 -7.60 12.46
CA LYS A 104 -5.32 -6.19 12.78
C LYS A 104 -4.41 -5.78 13.94
N LEU A 105 -3.70 -4.68 13.72
CA LEU A 105 -2.80 -4.08 14.69
C LEU A 105 -3.43 -2.84 15.28
N LYS A 106 -3.34 -2.71 16.60
CA LYS A 106 -3.60 -1.46 17.31
C LYS A 106 -2.39 -0.55 17.10
N THR A 107 -2.53 0.42 16.21
CA THR A 107 -1.43 1.33 15.85
C THR A 107 -1.92 2.75 15.55
N LEU A 108 -0.99 3.69 15.54
CA LEU A 108 -1.22 5.09 15.15
C LEU A 108 -1.11 5.24 13.63
N LYS A 109 -1.88 6.14 13.05
CA LYS A 109 -1.83 6.44 11.60
C LYS A 109 -0.50 7.02 11.15
N SER A 110 0.23 7.69 12.04
CA SER A 110 1.53 8.30 11.79
C SER A 110 2.72 7.39 12.10
N GLY A 111 2.48 6.12 12.43
CA GLY A 111 3.54 5.16 12.77
C GLY A 111 4.29 4.62 11.55
N PRO A 112 5.52 4.08 11.73
CA PRO A 112 6.22 3.33 10.70
C PRO A 112 5.39 2.10 10.28
N SER A 113 5.44 1.65 9.03
CA SER A 113 4.74 0.44 8.56
C SER A 113 5.65 -0.81 8.60
N ILE A 114 5.12 -1.97 8.99
CA ILE A 114 5.83 -3.25 8.89
C ILE A 114 5.93 -3.67 7.41
N LYS A 115 7.13 -4.10 6.99
CA LYS A 115 7.45 -4.58 5.64
C LYS A 115 8.49 -5.69 5.76
N SER A 116 8.02 -6.92 5.79
CA SER A 116 8.86 -8.09 6.08
C SER A 116 8.52 -9.25 5.18
N ARG A 117 9.27 -10.35 5.36
CA ARG A 117 9.12 -11.58 4.59
C ARG A 117 9.19 -12.75 5.55
N ILE A 118 8.44 -13.80 5.27
CA ILE A 118 8.41 -15.02 6.07
C ILE A 118 8.50 -16.24 5.16
N ARG A 119 9.25 -17.25 5.56
CA ARG A 119 9.16 -18.57 4.96
C ARG A 119 8.13 -19.37 5.75
N LEU A 120 6.98 -19.65 5.13
CA LEU A 120 5.97 -20.48 5.78
C LEU A 120 6.47 -21.94 5.87
N PRO A 121 6.22 -22.66 6.98
CA PRO A 121 6.50 -24.08 7.10
C PRO A 121 5.92 -24.90 5.96
N HIS A 122 4.65 -24.64 5.63
CA HIS A 122 3.97 -25.21 4.47
C HIS A 122 3.79 -24.14 3.39
N PRO A 123 4.46 -24.26 2.23
CA PRO A 123 4.47 -23.21 1.22
C PRO A 123 3.12 -23.09 0.53
N VAL A 124 2.64 -21.85 0.38
CA VAL A 124 1.44 -21.55 -0.42
C VAL A 124 1.85 -21.43 -1.88
N ARG A 125 1.18 -22.16 -2.78
CA ARG A 125 1.44 -22.02 -4.22
C ARG A 125 1.10 -20.59 -4.66
N SER A 126 2.13 -19.82 -4.95
CA SER A 126 2.02 -18.44 -5.43
C SER A 126 2.79 -18.30 -6.73
N ASP A 127 2.16 -17.65 -7.72
CA ASP A 127 2.78 -17.42 -9.03
C ASP A 127 3.76 -16.24 -8.93
N ARG A 128 4.89 -16.50 -8.26
CA ARG A 128 5.94 -15.51 -8.05
C ARG A 128 6.77 -15.36 -9.31
N ARG A 129 6.81 -14.12 -9.80
CA ARG A 129 7.61 -13.74 -10.95
C ARG A 129 8.65 -12.75 -10.48
N ILE A 130 9.92 -13.12 -10.52
CA ILE A 130 11.01 -12.30 -10.00
C ILE A 130 11.74 -11.63 -11.16
N GLY A 131 11.88 -10.30 -11.08
CA GLY A 131 12.73 -9.50 -11.95
C GLY A 131 14.08 -9.23 -11.29
N VAL A 132 15.16 -9.29 -12.04
CA VAL A 132 16.52 -9.03 -11.56
C VAL A 132 17.13 -7.88 -12.35
N ILE A 133 17.51 -6.81 -11.63
CA ILE A 133 18.26 -5.70 -12.19
C ILE A 133 19.74 -5.99 -12.02
N CYS A 134 20.42 -6.18 -13.14
CA CYS A 134 21.86 -6.36 -13.19
C CYS A 134 22.39 -5.87 -14.55
N LYS A 135 23.69 -5.54 -14.59
CA LYS A 135 24.37 -5.11 -15.82
C LYS A 135 24.05 -6.02 -17.00
N GLU A 136 23.74 -5.41 -18.13
CA GLU A 136 23.37 -6.14 -19.35
C GLU A 136 24.50 -7.07 -19.82
N ASN A 137 24.13 -8.26 -20.32
CA ASN A 137 25.05 -9.30 -20.79
C ASN A 137 26.10 -9.79 -19.78
N SER A 138 25.94 -9.48 -18.48
CA SER A 138 26.79 -10.04 -17.42
C SER A 138 26.59 -11.55 -17.26
N ALA A 139 27.63 -12.25 -16.78
CA ALA A 139 27.52 -13.64 -16.35
C ALA A 139 26.39 -13.83 -15.31
N LEU A 140 26.19 -12.83 -14.45
CA LEU A 140 25.09 -12.81 -13.47
C LEU A 140 23.71 -12.81 -14.15
N ALA A 141 23.56 -12.10 -15.28
CA ALA A 141 22.30 -12.04 -16.00
C ALA A 141 21.93 -13.41 -16.58
N ILE A 142 22.91 -14.11 -17.15
CA ILE A 142 22.72 -15.47 -17.69
C ILE A 142 22.37 -16.44 -16.55
N GLN A 143 23.09 -16.37 -15.43
CA GLN A 143 22.83 -17.22 -14.26
C GLN A 143 21.45 -16.95 -13.64
N ALA A 144 21.03 -15.68 -13.56
CA ALA A 144 19.72 -15.31 -13.04
C ALA A 144 18.58 -15.84 -13.92
N ARG A 145 18.72 -15.75 -15.26
CA ARG A 145 17.76 -16.35 -16.20
C ARG A 145 17.67 -17.86 -16.03
N LYS A 146 18.83 -18.55 -15.91
CA LYS A 146 18.88 -20.01 -15.66
C LYS A 146 18.22 -20.39 -14.34
N ALA A 147 18.32 -19.54 -13.32
CA ALA A 147 17.72 -19.76 -12.02
C ALA A 147 16.21 -19.40 -11.96
N GLY A 148 15.59 -19.03 -13.09
CA GLY A 148 14.14 -18.83 -13.20
C GLY A 148 13.67 -17.38 -13.06
N ALA A 149 14.57 -16.38 -13.16
CA ALA A 149 14.16 -14.99 -13.23
C ALA A 149 13.43 -14.70 -14.56
N VAL A 150 12.24 -14.10 -14.48
CA VAL A 150 11.37 -13.84 -15.63
C VAL A 150 11.91 -12.72 -16.52
N ALA A 151 12.49 -11.70 -15.88
CA ALA A 151 12.99 -10.51 -16.56
C ALA A 151 14.35 -10.14 -15.95
N VAL A 152 15.37 -9.99 -16.79
CA VAL A 152 16.75 -9.72 -16.36
C VAL A 152 17.41 -8.73 -17.31
N GLY A 153 17.95 -7.64 -16.76
CA GLY A 153 18.63 -6.57 -17.51
C GLY A 153 18.80 -5.31 -16.67
N GLU A 154 19.28 -4.24 -17.29
CA GLU A 154 19.48 -2.94 -16.63
C GLU A 154 18.62 -1.87 -17.31
N GLU A 155 19.10 -1.28 -18.40
CA GLU A 155 18.43 -0.20 -19.12
C GLU A 155 17.20 -0.71 -19.88
N SER A 156 17.30 -1.88 -20.52
CA SER A 156 16.18 -2.60 -21.15
C SER A 156 15.01 -2.85 -20.18
N LEU A 157 15.28 -3.23 -18.93
CA LEU A 157 14.23 -3.39 -17.93
C LEU A 157 13.62 -2.05 -17.51
N PHE A 158 14.41 -0.98 -17.44
CA PHE A 158 13.90 0.34 -17.10
C PHE A 158 12.93 0.86 -18.16
N GLU A 159 13.21 0.62 -19.44
CA GLU A 159 12.30 0.96 -20.54
C GLU A 159 10.98 0.18 -20.46
N ILE A 160 11.06 -1.14 -20.25
CA ILE A 160 9.87 -1.99 -20.06
C ILE A 160 9.01 -1.48 -18.90
N ILE A 161 9.64 -1.07 -17.79
CA ILE A 161 8.97 -0.50 -16.62
C ILE A 161 8.31 0.84 -16.95
N ARG A 162 8.99 1.72 -17.69
CA ARG A 162 8.45 3.02 -18.12
C ARG A 162 7.25 2.86 -19.06
N ASN A 163 7.29 1.85 -19.93
CA ASN A 163 6.21 1.51 -20.84
C ASN A 163 4.98 0.90 -20.11
N GLY A 164 5.13 0.57 -18.82
CA GLY A 164 4.02 0.08 -17.98
C GLY A 164 3.83 -1.44 -18.02
N THR A 165 4.58 -2.17 -18.84
CA THR A 165 4.49 -3.63 -18.99
C THR A 165 5.26 -4.33 -17.87
N MET A 166 4.65 -4.45 -16.68
CA MET A 166 5.26 -5.13 -15.54
C MET A 166 4.70 -6.54 -15.39
N SER A 167 5.49 -7.55 -15.72
CA SER A 167 5.12 -8.97 -15.61
C SER A 167 5.65 -9.66 -14.34
N PHE A 168 6.25 -8.92 -13.40
CA PHE A 168 6.89 -9.45 -12.19
C PHE A 168 6.23 -8.95 -10.90
N THR A 169 6.28 -9.78 -9.85
CA THR A 169 5.70 -9.55 -8.51
C THR A 169 6.74 -9.15 -7.47
N SER A 170 8.03 -9.39 -7.73
CA SER A 170 9.15 -9.06 -6.86
C SER A 170 10.36 -8.65 -7.69
N MET A 171 11.22 -7.78 -7.13
CA MET A 171 12.41 -7.30 -7.81
C MET A 171 13.63 -7.41 -6.89
N ILE A 172 14.75 -7.81 -7.49
CA ILE A 172 16.08 -7.83 -6.87
C ILE A 172 16.97 -6.90 -7.67
N CYS A 173 17.84 -6.15 -6.99
CA CYS A 173 18.84 -5.31 -7.65
C CYS A 173 20.23 -5.74 -7.20
N ASP A 174 21.14 -5.89 -8.17
CA ASP A 174 22.55 -6.02 -7.88
C ASP A 174 23.11 -4.69 -7.36
N GLN A 175 24.07 -4.75 -6.43
CA GLN A 175 24.65 -3.58 -5.80
C GLN A 175 25.40 -2.69 -6.81
N ALA A 176 26.02 -3.29 -7.83
CA ALA A 176 26.70 -2.53 -8.89
C ALA A 176 25.74 -1.74 -9.80
N SER A 177 24.45 -2.07 -9.80
CA SER A 177 23.41 -1.44 -10.62
C SER A 177 22.52 -0.48 -9.81
N ALA A 178 22.74 -0.37 -8.50
CA ALA A 178 21.92 0.42 -7.59
C ALA A 178 21.98 1.94 -7.89
N ASP A 179 23.15 2.44 -8.29
CA ASP A 179 23.32 3.86 -8.65
C ASP A 179 22.52 4.24 -9.91
N LYS A 180 22.47 3.33 -10.88
CA LYS A 180 21.68 3.50 -12.10
C LYS A 180 20.18 3.42 -11.81
N LEU A 181 19.75 2.51 -10.93
CA LEU A 181 18.37 2.46 -10.45
C LEU A 181 17.93 3.80 -9.84
N ALA A 182 18.79 4.40 -9.01
CA ALA A 182 18.50 5.69 -8.38
C ALA A 182 18.34 6.82 -9.42
N LYS A 183 19.18 6.83 -10.46
CA LYS A 183 19.13 7.81 -11.56
C LYS A 183 17.93 7.60 -12.51
N ALA A 184 17.41 6.38 -12.60
CA ALA A 184 16.35 6.03 -13.54
C ALA A 184 14.97 6.63 -13.22
N ASN A 185 14.79 7.24 -12.04
CA ASN A 185 13.55 7.89 -11.57
C ASN A 185 12.29 6.99 -11.61
N LEU A 186 12.45 5.68 -11.40
CA LEU A 186 11.35 4.70 -11.46
C LEU A 186 10.50 4.63 -10.18
N GLY A 187 10.86 5.39 -9.14
CA GLY A 187 10.19 5.37 -7.84
C GLY A 187 8.70 5.69 -7.91
N ARG A 188 8.27 6.56 -8.85
CA ARG A 188 6.86 6.92 -9.04
C ARG A 188 6.02 5.74 -9.54
N LEU A 189 6.61 4.82 -10.30
CA LEU A 189 5.94 3.65 -10.87
C LEU A 189 6.03 2.43 -9.93
N LEU A 190 7.21 2.15 -9.40
CA LEU A 190 7.47 0.97 -8.57
C LEU A 190 7.02 1.16 -7.11
N GLY A 191 7.01 2.39 -6.60
CA GLY A 191 6.68 2.73 -5.21
C GLY A 191 5.26 2.32 -4.81
N PRO A 192 4.20 2.74 -5.54
CA PRO A 192 2.82 2.36 -5.23
C PRO A 192 2.60 0.84 -5.24
N LYS A 193 3.28 0.14 -6.17
CA LYS A 193 3.21 -1.32 -6.29
C LYS A 193 4.06 -2.07 -5.26
N GLY A 194 4.94 -1.38 -4.53
CA GLY A 194 5.84 -2.01 -3.55
C GLY A 194 6.92 -2.88 -4.18
N LEU A 195 7.22 -2.67 -5.46
CA LEU A 195 8.22 -3.44 -6.22
C LEU A 195 9.62 -2.82 -6.17
N MET A 196 9.76 -1.62 -5.60
CA MET A 196 11.02 -0.89 -5.55
C MET A 196 12.02 -1.61 -4.63
N PRO A 197 13.20 -2.02 -5.13
CA PRO A 197 14.26 -2.57 -4.29
C PRO A 197 14.74 -1.54 -3.26
N SER A 198 14.95 -1.99 -2.02
CA SER A 198 15.50 -1.18 -0.94
C SER A 198 16.55 -1.94 -0.12
N VAL A 199 17.47 -1.20 0.51
CA VAL A 199 18.47 -1.75 1.43
C VAL A 199 17.80 -2.31 2.68
N ARG A 200 16.78 -1.61 3.20
CA ARG A 200 16.01 -2.06 4.38
C ARG A 200 15.33 -3.41 4.16
N GLN A 201 14.87 -3.69 2.94
CA GLN A 201 14.26 -4.98 2.58
C GLN A 201 15.30 -6.02 2.12
N LYS A 202 16.60 -5.72 2.19
CA LYS A 202 17.70 -6.60 1.76
C LYS A 202 17.53 -7.11 0.32
N THR A 203 16.92 -6.31 -0.55
CA THR A 203 16.73 -6.63 -1.99
C THR A 203 17.83 -6.08 -2.88
N ILE A 204 18.68 -5.22 -2.33
CA ILE A 204 19.88 -4.72 -2.99
C ILE A 204 21.03 -5.54 -2.38
N THR A 205 21.60 -6.47 -3.15
CA THR A 205 22.61 -7.41 -2.67
C THR A 205 23.66 -7.68 -3.74
N GLY A 206 24.89 -8.02 -3.31
CA GLY A 206 25.92 -8.52 -4.24
C GLY A 206 25.72 -9.99 -4.62
N ASN A 207 25.01 -10.77 -3.78
CA ASN A 207 24.75 -12.20 -4.01
C ASN A 207 23.32 -12.43 -4.51
N VAL A 208 23.06 -12.04 -5.76
CA VAL A 208 21.72 -12.10 -6.38
C VAL A 208 21.16 -13.52 -6.45
N LEU A 209 21.97 -14.53 -6.76
CA LEU A 209 21.51 -15.91 -6.94
C LEU A 209 21.04 -16.58 -5.65
N ALA A 210 21.72 -16.32 -4.54
CA ALA A 210 21.33 -16.83 -3.23
C ALA A 210 19.96 -16.24 -2.83
N LEU A 211 19.83 -14.92 -2.98
CA LEU A 211 18.59 -14.22 -2.69
C LEU A 211 17.44 -14.68 -3.59
N LEU A 212 17.71 -14.96 -4.87
CA LEU A 212 16.69 -15.47 -5.79
C LEU A 212 16.11 -16.82 -5.32
N LYS A 213 16.96 -17.72 -4.82
CA LYS A 213 16.54 -19.01 -4.25
C LYS A 213 15.74 -18.84 -2.97
N GLU A 214 16.17 -17.94 -2.09
CA GLU A 214 15.44 -17.63 -0.85
C GLU A 214 14.07 -17.02 -1.15
N MET A 215 14.00 -16.07 -2.08
CA MET A 215 12.77 -15.37 -2.45
C MET A 215 11.76 -16.25 -3.19
N ALA A 216 12.19 -17.36 -3.79
CA ALA A 216 11.30 -18.33 -4.40
C ALA A 216 10.37 -19.00 -3.36
N GLY A 217 10.79 -19.12 -2.11
CA GLY A 217 10.03 -19.78 -1.03
C GLY A 217 9.52 -18.88 0.10
N GLN A 218 9.78 -17.57 0.06
CA GLN A 218 9.43 -16.64 1.14
C GLN A 218 8.27 -15.72 0.79
N ASP A 219 7.21 -15.72 1.58
CA ASP A 219 6.09 -14.80 1.42
C ASP A 219 6.32 -13.38 1.92
N ASN A 220 5.99 -12.38 1.09
CA ASN A 220 6.17 -10.97 1.42
C ASN A 220 4.87 -10.44 2.01
N TYR A 221 4.92 -9.74 3.14
CA TYR A 221 3.76 -9.06 3.70
C TYR A 221 4.10 -7.61 4.07
N ARG A 222 3.07 -6.77 3.99
CA ARG A 222 3.17 -5.35 4.29
C ARG A 222 1.93 -4.91 5.05
N GLU A 223 2.15 -4.11 6.06
CA GLU A 223 1.10 -3.41 6.77
C GLU A 223 0.50 -2.30 5.91
N LYS A 224 -0.83 -2.31 5.80
CA LYS A 224 -1.63 -1.24 5.22
C LYS A 224 -2.79 -0.93 6.17
N ASP A 225 -2.99 0.34 6.48
CA ASP A 225 -4.09 0.81 7.34
C ASP A 225 -4.20 0.08 8.68
N GLY A 226 -3.06 -0.29 9.28
CA GLY A 226 -3.00 -1.04 10.54
C GLY A 226 -3.36 -2.52 10.42
N VAL A 227 -3.43 -3.08 9.20
CA VAL A 227 -3.69 -4.51 8.97
C VAL A 227 -2.55 -5.12 8.16
N VAL A 228 -2.07 -6.28 8.62
CA VAL A 228 -1.14 -7.11 7.86
C VAL A 228 -1.92 -8.27 7.26
N ARG A 229 -1.79 -8.47 5.95
CA ARG A 229 -2.48 -9.54 5.23
C ARG A 229 -1.50 -10.42 4.48
N ILE A 230 -1.72 -11.73 4.55
CA ILE A 230 -0.94 -12.72 3.81
C ILE A 230 -1.82 -13.94 3.50
N ALA A 231 -1.56 -14.61 2.39
CA ALA A 231 -2.11 -15.93 2.12
C ALA A 231 -1.33 -16.96 2.96
N ILE A 232 -2.02 -17.69 3.83
CA ILE A 232 -1.39 -18.65 4.77
C ILE A 232 -1.54 -20.11 4.33
N GLY A 233 -2.45 -20.40 3.40
CA GLY A 233 -2.77 -21.77 3.03
C GLY A 233 -3.65 -21.86 1.80
N GLN A 234 -3.89 -23.09 1.36
CA GLN A 234 -4.87 -23.43 0.32
C GLN A 234 -6.02 -24.22 0.92
N LEU A 235 -7.16 -24.25 0.23
CA LEU A 235 -8.34 -25.00 0.69
C LEU A 235 -8.03 -26.48 0.96
N GLY A 236 -7.11 -27.06 0.18
CA GLY A 236 -6.62 -28.43 0.32
C GLY A 236 -5.66 -28.71 1.48
N PHE A 237 -5.31 -27.72 2.31
CA PHE A 237 -4.43 -27.94 3.46
C PHE A 237 -5.19 -28.61 4.62
N THR A 238 -4.49 -29.45 5.37
CA THR A 238 -5.00 -30.02 6.62
C THR A 238 -5.06 -28.93 7.71
N PRO A 239 -5.91 -29.09 8.74
CA PRO A 239 -5.98 -28.13 9.84
C PRO A 239 -4.64 -27.95 10.57
N GLU A 240 -3.86 -29.02 10.71
CA GLU A 240 -2.54 -28.98 11.35
C GLU A 240 -1.54 -28.13 10.56
N MET A 241 -1.46 -28.35 9.24
CA MET A 241 -0.61 -27.54 8.35
C MET A 241 -0.99 -26.06 8.41
N LEU A 242 -2.29 -25.77 8.49
CA LEU A 242 -2.77 -24.40 8.60
C LEU A 242 -2.42 -23.80 9.97
N ALA A 243 -2.55 -24.56 11.05
CA ALA A 243 -2.20 -24.12 12.39
C ALA A 243 -0.72 -23.76 12.52
N ASP A 244 0.17 -24.56 11.96
CA ASP A 244 1.61 -24.30 11.99
C ASP A 244 1.98 -23.05 11.20
N ASN A 245 1.34 -22.85 10.04
CA ASN A 245 1.50 -21.61 9.26
C ASN A 245 0.96 -20.37 10.01
N VAL A 246 -0.21 -20.47 10.66
CA VAL A 246 -0.78 -19.38 11.47
C VAL A 246 0.16 -19.02 12.63
N LYS A 247 0.66 -20.02 13.37
CA LYS A 247 1.58 -19.82 14.48
C LYS A 247 2.86 -19.12 14.02
N ALA A 248 3.49 -19.64 12.96
CA ALA A 248 4.71 -19.07 12.39
C ALA A 248 4.52 -17.63 11.92
N PHE A 249 3.37 -17.32 11.32
CA PHE A 249 3.09 -15.96 10.86
C PHE A 249 2.83 -14.99 12.01
N VAL A 250 2.01 -15.37 12.98
CA VAL A 250 1.71 -14.51 14.14
C VAL A 250 2.97 -14.27 14.98
N SER A 251 3.86 -15.27 15.13
CA SER A 251 5.15 -15.07 15.80
C SER A 251 6.03 -14.09 15.02
N ALA A 252 6.18 -14.26 13.71
CA ALA A 252 6.99 -13.36 12.89
C ALA A 252 6.48 -11.91 12.93
N VAL A 253 5.15 -11.70 12.94
CA VAL A 253 4.57 -10.35 13.08
C VAL A 253 4.86 -9.75 14.46
N LYS A 254 4.88 -10.56 15.53
CA LYS A 254 5.27 -10.09 16.87
C LYS A 254 6.74 -9.71 16.92
N ASP A 255 7.62 -10.50 16.32
CA ASP A 255 9.05 -10.21 16.25
C ASP A 255 9.30 -8.91 15.46
N ASP A 256 8.64 -8.75 14.31
CA ASP A 256 8.69 -7.52 13.52
C ASP A 256 8.20 -6.28 14.30
N ILE A 257 7.20 -6.44 15.17
CA ILE A 257 6.69 -5.36 16.02
C ILE A 257 7.75 -4.93 17.03
N VAL A 258 8.45 -5.90 17.63
CA VAL A 258 9.55 -5.66 18.58
C VAL A 258 10.73 -4.99 17.88
N ASP A 259 11.13 -5.49 16.70
CA ASP A 259 12.21 -4.92 15.89
C ASP A 259 11.92 -3.48 15.42
N LEU A 260 10.64 -3.12 15.30
CA LEU A 260 10.21 -1.76 14.98
C LEU A 260 10.23 -0.80 16.20
N GLY A 261 10.49 -1.32 17.41
CA GLY A 261 10.36 -0.64 18.70
C GLY A 261 11.17 0.66 18.89
N ASP A 262 10.69 1.50 19.84
CA ASP A 262 11.16 2.82 20.30
C ASP A 262 10.86 4.08 19.45
N ALA A 263 10.21 3.97 18.29
CA ALA A 263 9.80 5.15 17.50
C ALA A 263 8.43 5.78 17.90
N GLY A 264 8.06 5.74 19.20
CA GLY A 264 6.91 6.47 19.74
C GLY A 264 5.49 5.94 19.41
N SER A 265 5.39 4.75 18.78
CA SER A 265 4.10 4.07 18.53
C SER A 265 4.18 2.60 18.95
N SER A 266 3.63 2.26 20.10
CA SER A 266 3.45 0.85 20.48
C SER A 266 2.42 0.21 19.53
N LYS A 267 2.82 -0.89 18.90
CA LYS A 267 1.93 -1.71 18.08
C LYS A 267 1.62 -2.98 18.84
N GLU A 268 0.37 -3.37 18.81
CA GLU A 268 -0.09 -4.60 19.44
C GLU A 268 -0.99 -5.34 18.46
N VAL A 269 -0.91 -6.67 18.47
CA VAL A 269 -1.87 -7.50 17.74
C VAL A 269 -3.21 -7.41 18.46
N HIS A 270 -4.23 -6.91 17.77
CA HIS A 270 -5.57 -6.75 18.33
C HIS A 270 -6.47 -7.94 17.97
N GLU A 271 -6.56 -8.29 16.70
CA GLU A 271 -7.49 -9.30 16.20
C GLU A 271 -6.84 -10.05 15.05
N VAL A 272 -7.13 -11.34 14.95
CA VAL A 272 -6.71 -12.18 13.82
C VAL A 272 -7.96 -12.73 13.15
N VAL A 273 -8.11 -12.41 11.86
CA VAL A 273 -9.27 -12.83 11.06
C VAL A 273 -8.81 -13.76 9.97
N LEU A 274 -9.43 -14.94 9.88
CA LEU A 274 -9.24 -15.89 8.79
C LEU A 274 -10.34 -15.71 7.76
N SER A 275 -9.99 -15.67 6.48
CA SER A 275 -10.94 -15.58 5.37
C SER A 275 -10.49 -16.48 4.22
N THR A 276 -11.42 -16.82 3.33
CA THR A 276 -11.09 -17.44 2.03
C THR A 276 -11.32 -16.45 0.90
N THR A 277 -10.94 -16.84 -0.33
CA THR A 277 -11.07 -15.99 -1.52
C THR A 277 -12.50 -15.49 -1.77
N ASN A 278 -13.52 -16.34 -1.56
CA ASN A 278 -14.93 -16.00 -1.76
C ASN A 278 -15.76 -16.05 -0.46
N GLY A 279 -15.13 -16.38 0.67
CA GLY A 279 -15.80 -16.58 1.95
C GLY A 279 -15.76 -15.38 2.87
N THR A 280 -16.51 -15.51 3.96
CA THR A 280 -16.56 -14.51 5.03
C THR A 280 -15.33 -14.57 5.92
N GLY A 281 -15.03 -13.47 6.61
CA GLY A 281 -13.96 -13.42 7.62
C GLY A 281 -14.43 -13.90 8.98
N PHE A 282 -13.74 -14.87 9.57
CA PHE A 282 -13.98 -15.40 10.91
C PHE A 282 -12.91 -14.87 11.87
N SER A 283 -13.32 -14.23 12.96
CA SER A 283 -12.40 -13.83 14.04
C SER A 283 -11.96 -15.07 14.80
N LEU A 284 -10.65 -15.24 14.99
CA LEU A 284 -10.07 -16.40 15.68
C LEU A 284 -9.89 -16.14 17.18
N ASN A 285 -10.18 -17.13 18.01
CA ASN A 285 -9.94 -17.11 19.47
C ASN A 285 -8.54 -17.58 19.88
N GLY A 286 -7.78 -18.19 18.95
CA GLY A 286 -6.47 -18.80 19.22
C GLY A 286 -6.52 -20.28 19.63
N GLY A 287 -7.71 -20.86 19.80
CA GLY A 287 -7.92 -22.29 20.02
C GLY A 287 -7.84 -23.09 18.72
N PHE A 288 -7.25 -24.28 18.81
CA PHE A 288 -7.17 -25.21 17.67
C PHE A 288 -8.41 -26.11 17.59
N ASN A 289 -8.77 -26.73 18.71
CA ASN A 289 -9.80 -27.76 18.76
C ASN A 289 -11.20 -27.21 18.43
N PRO A 290 -12.04 -28.01 17.75
CA PRO A 290 -13.43 -27.65 17.49
C PRO A 290 -14.22 -27.52 18.79
N THR A 291 -15.26 -26.71 18.75
CA THR A 291 -16.16 -26.51 19.90
C THR A 291 -17.17 -27.65 20.06
N GLU A 292 -17.51 -28.34 18.97
CA GLU A 292 -18.38 -29.52 18.97
C GLU A 292 -17.56 -30.80 19.16
N GLU A 293 -17.93 -31.63 20.15
CA GLU A 293 -17.21 -32.87 20.50
C GLU A 293 -17.30 -33.95 19.40
N ASP A 294 -18.38 -33.94 18.60
CA ASP A 294 -18.61 -34.89 17.52
C ASP A 294 -17.64 -34.72 16.34
N ILE A 295 -17.00 -33.55 16.24
CA ILE A 295 -16.17 -33.19 15.09
C ILE A 295 -14.72 -33.38 15.46
N THR A 296 -14.06 -34.30 14.76
CA THR A 296 -12.62 -34.49 14.91
C THR A 296 -11.87 -33.72 13.81
N PRO A 297 -10.67 -33.17 14.10
CA PRO A 297 -9.82 -32.55 13.09
C PRO A 297 -9.51 -33.46 11.89
N ALA A 298 -9.52 -34.79 12.11
CA ALA A 298 -9.33 -35.78 11.05
C ALA A 298 -10.39 -35.72 9.95
N LEU A 299 -11.66 -35.40 10.30
CA LEU A 299 -12.74 -35.21 9.33
C LEU A 299 -12.51 -33.96 8.47
N LEU A 300 -11.67 -33.04 8.92
CA LEU A 300 -11.30 -31.82 8.23
C LEU A 300 -9.97 -31.96 7.46
N ASN A 301 -9.51 -33.17 7.16
CA ASN A 301 -8.27 -33.31 6.36
C ASN A 301 -8.44 -33.02 4.87
N SER A 302 -9.65 -33.13 4.33
CA SER A 302 -9.91 -32.90 2.91
C SER A 302 -11.02 -31.86 2.68
N PRO A 303 -10.88 -30.99 1.66
CA PRO A 303 -11.99 -30.18 1.20
C PRO A 303 -13.08 -31.09 0.64
N MET A 304 -14.33 -30.87 1.04
CA MET A 304 -15.50 -31.56 0.48
C MET A 304 -15.78 -31.12 -0.95
#